data_AF-A0A011NUY7-F1
#
_entry.id   AF-A0A011NUY7-F1
#
_cell.length_a   1.000
_cell.length_b   1.000
_cell.length_c   1.000
_cell.angle_alpha   90.00
_cell.angle_beta   90.00
_cell.angle_gamma   90.00
#
_symmetry.space_group_name_H-M   'P 1'
#
loop_
_entity.id
_entity.type
_entity.pdbx_description
1 polymer ?
#
loop_
_entity_poly.entity_id
_entity_poly.type
_entity_poly.pdbx_seq_one_letter_code
_entity_poly.pdbx_strand_id
1 'polypeptide(L)'
;MTTLSLTDAERTVFARVANTDVPPGAIVRDFDALLDCLRTDGIPVSPKTSEFAIARLPELNALLTHPVPIGLHRGRQTSYPNVDGLHLLLRFSRLGKVDRFATTPRMVLNTEMAAKWHLLSPTERYFSLLERWWSFADFGSDRFGLAAADRMAEYRCTFLKRHRPGSRAKERDEKWQVAMFGALGMKQVALMQLFGLLDIVSDQAVSGKGWQIKRMVATPWGLSASATYLRAFRYTSTELLEHLLNPSGENSVEEEDPIQEELDRPPFFTWADAVIPFFPAWRSSLGEPETVEPFRGSVTFKVALGQGVWRRIVMPAQSDFADLAEFILDAFNFDHEHLYQFRYQDEYATQRTLDDPSCSDVDDDYADEVTLGEAGLSPRQLVEFRYDFGDDWRFNVLVEKLDASETGAEPAVLAKEGKAPQQYQ
;
A
#
# COMPACT_ATOMS: atom_id res chain seq x y z
N MET A 1 -3.70 -30.72 6.51
CA MET A 1 -2.70 -29.94 5.73
C MET A 1 -2.61 -30.41 4.28
N THR A 2 -3.44 -29.86 3.40
CA THR A 2 -3.38 -30.14 1.96
C THR A 2 -2.31 -29.25 1.32
N THR A 3 -1.10 -29.78 1.15
CA THR A 3 0.02 -29.00 0.57
C THR A 3 -0.23 -28.67 -0.91
N LEU A 4 -0.04 -27.40 -1.30
CA LEU A 4 -0.11 -26.95 -2.70
C LEU A 4 0.78 -27.82 -3.61
N SER A 5 0.17 -28.58 -4.53
CA SER A 5 0.90 -29.50 -5.39
C SER A 5 1.53 -28.81 -6.61
N LEU A 6 2.85 -29.00 -6.78
CA LEU A 6 3.63 -28.48 -7.91
C LEU A 6 3.88 -29.54 -8.97
N THR A 7 3.68 -29.17 -10.25
CA THR A 7 3.99 -30.02 -11.41
C THR A 7 5.50 -30.13 -11.64
N ASP A 8 5.97 -31.19 -12.32
CA ASP A 8 7.39 -31.37 -12.63
C ASP A 8 8.02 -30.21 -13.41
N ALA A 9 7.24 -29.60 -14.30
CA ALA A 9 7.66 -28.42 -15.04
C ALA A 9 7.88 -27.20 -14.12
N GLU A 10 6.99 -26.98 -13.15
CA GLU A 10 7.12 -25.90 -12.16
C GLU A 10 8.30 -26.14 -11.23
N ARG A 11 8.46 -27.36 -10.73
CA ARG A 11 9.61 -27.76 -9.90
C ARG A 11 10.93 -27.52 -10.63
N THR A 12 10.99 -27.85 -11.92
CA THR A 12 12.18 -27.61 -12.76
C THR A 12 12.49 -26.12 -12.89
N VAL A 13 11.46 -25.27 -13.07
CA VAL A 13 11.65 -23.82 -13.14
C VAL A 13 12.15 -23.26 -11.81
N PHE A 14 11.56 -23.68 -10.68
CA PHE A 14 11.97 -23.23 -9.36
C PHE A 14 13.38 -23.67 -9.00
N ALA A 15 13.74 -24.93 -9.25
CA ALA A 15 15.11 -25.42 -9.06
C ALA A 15 16.11 -24.63 -9.92
N ARG A 16 15.77 -24.29 -11.17
CA ARG A 16 16.64 -23.48 -12.02
C ARG A 16 16.86 -22.08 -11.46
N VAL A 17 15.80 -21.42 -10.98
CA VAL A 17 15.90 -20.07 -10.39
C VAL A 17 16.65 -20.11 -9.06
N ALA A 18 16.47 -21.16 -8.25
CA ALA A 18 17.20 -21.31 -7.00
C ALA A 18 18.71 -21.53 -7.20
N ASN A 19 19.10 -22.14 -8.32
CA ASN A 19 20.50 -22.40 -8.67
C ASN A 19 21.22 -21.21 -9.33
N THR A 20 20.56 -20.06 -9.53
CA THR A 20 21.21 -18.84 -10.04
C THR A 20 21.74 -17.98 -8.91
N ASP A 21 22.93 -17.40 -9.09
CA ASP A 21 23.59 -16.55 -8.08
C ASP A 21 22.83 -15.26 -7.75
N VAL A 22 21.96 -14.81 -8.66
CA VAL A 22 21.19 -13.57 -8.53
C VAL A 22 19.71 -13.89 -8.63
N PRO A 23 18.84 -13.27 -7.79
CA PRO A 23 17.40 -13.41 -7.93
C PRO A 23 16.88 -12.96 -9.31
N PRO A 24 15.68 -13.41 -9.72
CA PRO A 24 15.07 -13.00 -10.98
C PRO A 24 14.93 -11.47 -11.13
N GLY A 25 15.17 -11.00 -12.35
CA GLY A 25 14.98 -9.59 -12.71
C GLY A 25 16.00 -8.66 -12.07
N ALA A 26 15.62 -7.39 -11.94
CA ALA A 26 16.47 -6.31 -11.45
C ALA A 26 16.02 -5.74 -10.10
N ILE A 27 14.92 -6.26 -9.52
CA ILE A 27 14.22 -5.61 -8.40
C ILE A 27 15.13 -5.31 -7.21
N VAL A 28 15.96 -6.27 -6.78
CA VAL A 28 16.83 -6.07 -5.61
C VAL A 28 17.86 -4.96 -5.88
N ARG A 29 18.51 -4.97 -7.05
CA ARG A 29 19.51 -3.97 -7.44
C ARG A 29 18.90 -2.58 -7.63
N ASP A 30 17.75 -2.50 -8.29
CA ASP A 30 17.05 -1.24 -8.55
C ASP A 30 16.45 -0.64 -7.26
N PHE A 31 15.98 -1.49 -6.35
CA PHE A 31 15.48 -1.07 -5.05
C PHE A 31 16.63 -0.60 -4.13
N ASP A 32 17.75 -1.32 -4.08
CA ASP A 32 18.96 -0.88 -3.36
C ASP A 32 19.45 0.49 -3.86
N ALA A 33 19.44 0.71 -5.18
CA ALA A 33 19.79 2.01 -5.77
C ALA A 33 18.84 3.14 -5.34
N LEU A 34 17.53 2.85 -5.18
CA LEU A 34 16.58 3.81 -4.62
C LEU A 34 16.85 4.09 -3.14
N LEU A 35 17.12 3.06 -2.35
CA LEU A 35 17.46 3.23 -0.92
C LEU A 35 18.71 4.10 -0.74
N ASP A 36 19.72 3.93 -1.59
CA ASP A 36 20.93 4.75 -1.58
C ASP A 36 20.62 6.24 -1.81
N CYS A 37 19.64 6.56 -2.65
CA CYS A 37 19.21 7.94 -2.89
C CYS A 37 18.55 8.60 -1.67
N LEU A 38 18.04 7.80 -0.72
CA LEU A 38 17.34 8.27 0.47
C LEU A 38 18.28 8.50 1.68
N ARG A 39 19.52 7.99 1.65
CA ARG A 39 20.45 7.95 2.80
C ARG A 39 20.94 9.31 3.33
N THR A 40 20.92 10.36 2.50
CA THR A 40 21.47 11.68 2.89
C THR A 40 20.39 12.56 3.50
N ASP A 41 19.51 13.10 2.66
CA ASP A 41 18.47 14.06 3.05
C ASP A 41 17.05 13.56 2.71
N GLY A 42 16.91 12.32 2.25
CA GLY A 42 15.67 11.85 1.62
C GLY A 42 15.31 12.60 0.32
N ILE A 43 14.20 12.21 -0.30
CA ILE A 43 13.71 12.76 -1.56
C ILE A 43 12.46 13.61 -1.30
N PRO A 44 12.40 14.88 -1.74
CA PRO A 44 11.18 15.68 -1.61
C PRO A 44 9.96 14.99 -2.23
N VAL A 45 8.83 15.04 -1.53
CA VAL A 45 7.55 14.49 -1.99
C VAL A 45 6.44 15.53 -1.99
N SER A 46 5.39 15.25 -2.76
CA SER A 46 4.20 16.07 -2.80
C SER A 46 3.47 16.02 -1.44
N PRO A 47 3.00 17.17 -0.88
CA PRO A 47 2.30 17.15 0.39
C PRO A 47 1.01 16.32 0.40
N LYS A 48 0.32 16.25 -0.74
CA LYS A 48 -1.01 15.62 -0.86
C LYS A 48 -0.95 14.13 -1.21
N THR A 49 -0.10 13.78 -2.17
CA THR A 49 -0.03 12.41 -2.73
C THR A 49 1.19 11.64 -2.23
N SER A 50 2.15 12.33 -1.58
CA SER A 50 3.42 11.76 -1.15
C SER A 50 4.25 11.16 -2.28
N GLU A 51 3.94 11.48 -3.54
CA GLU A 51 4.73 11.12 -4.72
C GLU A 51 6.04 11.90 -4.76
N PHE A 52 7.12 11.29 -5.27
CA PHE A 52 8.39 11.96 -5.51
C PHE A 52 8.22 13.22 -6.36
N ALA A 53 8.94 14.28 -5.99
CA ALA A 53 8.92 15.53 -6.72
C ALA A 53 9.30 15.32 -8.19
N ILE A 54 8.53 15.93 -9.10
CA ILE A 54 8.68 15.79 -10.57
C ILE A 54 10.13 16.02 -11.03
N ALA A 55 10.83 16.96 -10.40
CA ALA A 55 12.21 17.30 -10.73
C ALA A 55 13.21 16.16 -10.49
N ARG A 56 12.91 15.20 -9.59
CA ARG A 56 13.79 14.07 -9.26
C ARG A 56 13.52 12.83 -10.11
N LEU A 57 12.36 12.75 -10.77
CA LEU A 57 11.97 11.56 -11.53
C LEU A 57 12.94 11.18 -12.67
N PRO A 58 13.48 12.12 -13.47
CA PRO A 58 14.43 11.76 -14.53
C PRO A 58 15.72 11.12 -13.99
N GLU A 59 16.24 11.66 -12.88
CA GLU A 59 17.43 11.15 -12.20
C GLU A 59 17.18 9.75 -11.64
N LEU A 60 16.07 9.57 -10.90
CA LEU A 60 15.69 8.27 -10.35
C LEU A 60 15.51 7.22 -11.44
N ASN A 61 14.85 7.58 -12.55
CA ASN A 61 14.66 6.69 -13.70
C ASN A 61 15.99 6.28 -14.34
N ALA A 62 16.96 7.20 -14.44
CA ALA A 62 18.26 6.93 -15.05
C ALA A 62 19.13 5.97 -14.24
N LEU A 63 18.88 5.82 -12.95
CA LEU A 63 19.62 4.88 -12.07
C LEU A 63 19.18 3.42 -12.26
N LEU A 64 17.98 3.19 -12.79
CA LEU A 64 17.36 1.87 -12.88
C LEU A 64 18.01 1.01 -13.97
N THR A 65 17.86 -0.32 -13.87
CA THR A 65 18.40 -1.27 -14.85
C THR A 65 17.67 -1.15 -16.18
N HIS A 66 16.38 -0.81 -16.12
CA HIS A 66 15.54 -0.54 -17.28
C HIS A 66 14.94 0.87 -17.17
N PRO A 67 15.71 1.94 -17.45
CA PRO A 67 15.16 3.29 -17.50
C PRO A 67 14.04 3.36 -18.52
N VAL A 68 12.91 3.92 -18.13
CA VAL A 68 11.75 4.11 -19.01
C VAL A 68 12.06 5.22 -20.02
N PRO A 69 12.11 4.95 -21.34
CA PRO A 69 12.31 5.99 -22.34
C PRO A 69 11.03 6.82 -22.44
N ILE A 70 11.12 8.12 -22.12
CA ILE A 70 9.97 9.01 -22.09
C ILE A 70 10.27 10.32 -22.82
N GLY A 71 9.32 10.80 -23.62
CA GLY A 71 9.42 12.07 -24.35
C GLY A 71 8.52 13.18 -23.78
N LEU A 72 8.03 13.03 -22.54
CA LEU A 72 7.22 14.02 -21.85
C LEU A 72 8.11 15.10 -21.21
N HIS A 73 7.79 16.37 -21.47
CA HIS A 73 8.51 17.50 -20.84
C HIS A 73 8.29 17.61 -19.33
N ARG A 74 7.12 17.19 -18.83
CA ARG A 74 6.75 17.26 -17.40
C ARG A 74 5.97 16.01 -16.97
N GLY A 75 6.60 14.84 -17.14
CA GLY A 75 6.04 13.56 -16.69
C GLY A 75 5.82 13.54 -15.18
N ARG A 76 4.67 13.02 -14.73
CA ARG A 76 4.40 12.74 -13.30
C ARG A 76 5.00 11.39 -12.91
N GLN A 77 4.97 11.02 -11.63
CA GLN A 77 5.52 9.73 -11.18
C GLN A 77 4.92 8.54 -11.93
N THR A 78 3.60 8.54 -12.16
CA THR A 78 2.89 7.54 -12.96
C THR A 78 3.37 7.43 -14.41
N SER A 79 4.07 8.45 -14.93
CA SER A 79 4.70 8.43 -16.24
C SER A 79 6.04 7.67 -16.26
N TYR A 80 6.59 7.33 -15.08
CA TYR A 80 7.79 6.52 -14.87
C TYR A 80 7.44 5.25 -14.09
N PRO A 81 6.81 4.24 -14.72
CA PRO A 81 6.18 3.14 -13.99
C PRO A 81 7.14 2.29 -13.14
N ASN A 82 8.41 2.19 -13.52
CA ASN A 82 9.43 1.51 -12.69
C ASN A 82 9.69 2.29 -11.39
N VAL A 83 9.83 3.62 -11.46
CA VAL A 83 9.97 4.47 -10.28
C VAL A 83 8.70 4.44 -9.42
N ASP A 84 7.53 4.46 -10.05
CA ASP A 84 6.24 4.39 -9.35
C ASP A 84 6.05 3.05 -8.61
N GLY A 85 6.45 1.94 -9.24
CA GLY A 85 6.47 0.61 -8.61
C GLY A 85 7.44 0.52 -7.44
N LEU A 86 8.66 1.05 -7.58
CA LEU A 86 9.64 1.06 -6.48
C LEU A 86 9.18 1.96 -5.33
N HIS A 87 8.54 3.10 -5.61
CA HIS A 87 7.94 3.95 -4.58
C HIS A 87 6.83 3.22 -3.81
N LEU A 88 5.99 2.44 -4.51
CA LEU A 88 4.98 1.60 -3.88
C LEU A 88 5.63 0.59 -2.94
N LEU A 89 6.63 -0.16 -3.41
CA LEU A 89 7.35 -1.12 -2.57
C LEU A 89 8.05 -0.47 -1.39
N LEU A 90 8.62 0.72 -1.57
CA LEU A 90 9.30 1.47 -0.52
C LEU A 90 8.36 1.76 0.66
N ARG A 91 7.11 2.12 0.36
CA ARG A 91 6.06 2.39 1.35
C ARG A 91 5.57 1.12 2.02
N PHE A 92 5.19 0.10 1.23
CA PHE A 92 4.57 -1.12 1.78
C PHE A 92 5.57 -2.08 2.44
N SER A 93 6.87 -1.98 2.11
CA SER A 93 7.94 -2.64 2.88
C SER A 93 8.32 -1.87 4.15
N ARG A 94 7.72 -0.70 4.39
CA ARG A 94 8.02 0.20 5.51
C ARG A 94 9.48 0.67 5.58
N LEU A 95 10.24 0.48 4.48
CA LEU A 95 11.63 0.92 4.35
C LEU A 95 11.76 2.42 4.11
N GLY A 96 10.73 3.04 3.54
CA GLY A 96 10.62 4.49 3.45
C GLY A 96 9.40 5.01 4.21
N LYS A 97 9.57 6.16 4.84
CA LYS A 97 8.53 6.92 5.52
C LYS A 97 8.56 8.38 5.10
N VAL A 98 7.46 9.09 5.27
CA VAL A 98 7.33 10.50 4.94
C VAL A 98 7.57 11.33 6.19
N ASP A 99 8.67 12.05 6.21
CA ASP A 99 8.93 13.10 7.19
C ASP A 99 8.15 14.38 6.79
N ARG A 100 7.27 14.83 7.69
CA ARG A 100 6.44 16.03 7.53
C ARG A 100 6.80 17.17 8.52
N PHE A 101 7.85 17.00 9.31
CA PHE A 101 8.27 18.03 10.28
C PHE A 101 8.85 19.27 9.57
N ALA A 102 9.48 19.08 8.41
CA ALA A 102 9.90 20.16 7.53
C ALA A 102 8.75 20.77 6.72
N THR A 103 8.94 21.99 6.19
CA THR A 103 7.94 22.67 5.34
C THR A 103 7.69 21.94 4.02
N THR A 104 8.71 21.28 3.47
CA THR A 104 8.59 20.40 2.32
C THR A 104 8.70 18.96 2.82
N PRO A 105 7.63 18.16 2.74
CA PRO A 105 7.68 16.75 3.12
C PRO A 105 8.70 15.98 2.30
N ARG A 106 9.35 15.00 2.92
CA ARG A 106 10.38 14.18 2.27
C ARG A 106 10.17 12.71 2.56
N MET A 107 10.36 11.87 1.55
CA MET A 107 10.53 10.44 1.73
C MET A 107 11.93 10.20 2.29
N VAL A 108 12.03 9.56 3.45
CA VAL A 108 13.27 9.24 4.17
C VAL A 108 13.33 7.76 4.49
N LEU A 109 14.52 7.23 4.77
CA LEU A 109 14.66 5.83 5.21
C LEU A 109 14.12 5.64 6.62
N ASN A 110 13.39 4.55 6.83
CA ASN A 110 13.23 3.98 8.15
C ASN A 110 14.55 3.26 8.51
N THR A 111 15.31 3.82 9.45
CA THR A 111 16.65 3.32 9.81
C THR A 111 16.64 1.93 10.41
N GLU A 112 15.61 1.60 11.18
CA GLU A 112 15.42 0.27 11.77
C GLU A 112 15.17 -0.78 10.67
N MET A 113 14.21 -0.50 9.79
CA MET A 113 13.91 -1.38 8.66
C MET A 113 15.09 -1.50 7.70
N ALA A 114 15.83 -0.42 7.47
CA ALA A 114 17.04 -0.45 6.66
C ALA A 114 18.13 -1.34 7.28
N ALA A 115 18.27 -1.37 8.61
CA ALA A 115 19.17 -2.29 9.29
C ALA A 115 18.75 -3.75 9.08
N LYS A 116 17.45 -4.07 9.23
CA LYS A 116 16.88 -5.39 8.92
C LYS A 116 17.17 -5.79 7.47
N TRP A 117 16.89 -4.89 6.53
CA TRP A 117 17.13 -5.09 5.09
C TRP A 117 18.59 -5.44 4.74
N HIS A 118 19.55 -4.79 5.41
CA HIS A 118 20.97 -5.04 5.17
C HIS A 118 21.45 -6.40 5.66
N LEU A 119 20.77 -7.01 6.63
CA LEU A 119 21.06 -8.37 7.11
C LEU A 119 20.56 -9.47 6.16
N LEU A 120 19.57 -9.14 5.31
CA LEU A 120 18.99 -10.11 4.37
C LEU A 120 19.93 -10.39 3.20
N SER A 121 19.98 -11.67 2.81
CA SER A 121 20.59 -12.10 1.55
C SER A 121 19.81 -11.57 0.33
N PRO A 122 20.41 -11.54 -0.88
CA PRO A 122 19.69 -11.12 -2.09
C PRO A 122 18.39 -11.92 -2.33
N THR A 123 18.39 -13.22 -2.03
CA THR A 123 17.20 -14.08 -2.13
C THR A 123 16.11 -13.66 -1.16
N GLU A 124 16.46 -13.39 0.11
CA GLU A 124 15.50 -12.95 1.12
C GLU A 124 14.96 -11.54 0.84
N ARG A 125 15.79 -10.64 0.32
CA ARG A 125 15.38 -9.32 -0.17
C ARG A 125 14.36 -9.42 -1.29
N TYR A 126 14.62 -10.30 -2.27
CA TYR A 126 13.70 -10.54 -3.37
C TYR A 126 12.34 -11.03 -2.88
N PHE A 127 12.31 -12.07 -2.02
CA PHE A 127 11.05 -12.63 -1.54
C PHE A 127 10.34 -11.71 -0.54
N SER A 128 11.05 -10.91 0.25
CA SER A 128 10.44 -9.89 1.10
C SER A 128 9.73 -8.82 0.26
N LEU A 129 10.33 -8.34 -0.82
CA LEU A 129 9.64 -7.39 -1.71
C LEU A 129 8.48 -8.06 -2.46
N LEU A 130 8.61 -9.33 -2.85
CA LEU A 130 7.56 -10.07 -3.53
C LEU A 130 6.35 -10.29 -2.63
N GLU A 131 6.59 -10.64 -1.36
CA GLU A 131 5.58 -10.74 -0.31
C GLU A 131 4.80 -9.43 -0.20
N ARG A 132 5.51 -8.32 0.05
CA ARG A 132 4.88 -6.99 0.19
C ARG A 132 4.08 -6.60 -1.05
N TRP A 133 4.60 -6.92 -2.22
CA TRP A 133 3.91 -6.64 -3.47
C TRP A 133 2.61 -7.42 -3.59
N TRP A 134 2.66 -8.75 -3.49
CA TRP A 134 1.50 -9.60 -3.73
C TRP A 134 0.45 -9.45 -2.64
N SER A 135 0.85 -9.36 -1.37
CA SER A 135 -0.09 -9.12 -0.26
C SER A 135 -0.84 -7.80 -0.43
N PHE A 136 -0.14 -6.70 -0.77
CA PHE A 136 -0.82 -5.42 -0.98
C PHE A 136 -1.68 -5.42 -2.26
N ALA A 137 -1.17 -5.97 -3.37
CA ALA A 137 -1.85 -5.88 -4.65
C ALA A 137 -3.12 -6.75 -4.71
N ASP A 138 -3.17 -7.83 -3.94
CA ASP A 138 -4.23 -8.84 -3.99
C ASP A 138 -5.20 -8.77 -2.78
N PHE A 139 -4.90 -8.02 -1.71
CA PHE A 139 -5.77 -7.83 -0.52
C PHE A 139 -6.04 -6.35 -0.15
N GLY A 140 -5.63 -5.39 -0.99
CA GLY A 140 -5.98 -3.99 -0.75
C GLY A 140 -7.47 -3.76 -0.97
N SER A 141 -8.31 -4.08 0.03
CA SER A 141 -9.72 -3.70 0.11
C SER A 141 -9.85 -2.21 -0.20
N ASP A 142 -10.65 -1.87 -1.22
CA ASP A 142 -11.13 -0.56 -1.70
C ASP A 142 -10.33 0.76 -1.47
N ARG A 143 -9.03 0.70 -1.12
CA ARG A 143 -8.19 1.86 -0.75
C ARG A 143 -7.96 2.84 -1.90
N PHE A 144 -8.37 2.48 -3.13
CA PHE A 144 -8.11 3.25 -4.36
C PHE A 144 -9.23 3.22 -5.42
N GLY A 145 -10.46 2.81 -5.08
CA GLY A 145 -11.59 2.82 -6.04
C GLY A 145 -11.42 1.87 -7.23
N LEU A 146 -10.75 0.74 -7.00
CA LEU A 146 -10.64 -0.36 -7.94
C LEU A 146 -11.47 -1.50 -7.36
N ALA A 147 -12.66 -1.75 -7.90
CA ALA A 147 -13.51 -2.92 -7.64
C ALA A 147 -12.87 -4.27 -8.07
N ALA A 148 -11.53 -4.35 -8.04
CA ALA A 148 -10.68 -5.29 -8.77
C ALA A 148 -9.47 -5.78 -7.94
N ALA A 149 -9.27 -5.31 -6.70
CA ALA A 149 -8.19 -5.79 -5.83
C ALA A 149 -8.26 -7.32 -5.65
N ASP A 150 -9.47 -7.86 -5.49
CA ASP A 150 -9.75 -9.31 -5.35
C ASP A 150 -9.41 -10.15 -6.60
N ARG A 151 -9.02 -9.53 -7.71
CA ARG A 151 -8.71 -10.22 -8.99
C ARG A 151 -7.32 -9.93 -9.52
N MET A 152 -6.47 -9.21 -8.78
CA MET A 152 -5.16 -8.82 -9.27
C MET A 152 -4.25 -10.03 -9.57
N ALA A 153 -4.30 -11.08 -8.76
CA ALA A 153 -3.65 -12.36 -9.01
C ALA A 153 -4.13 -13.01 -10.32
N GLU A 154 -5.43 -12.96 -10.59
CA GLU A 154 -6.03 -13.50 -11.81
C GLU A 154 -5.61 -12.71 -13.05
N TYR A 155 -5.64 -11.38 -12.97
CA TYR A 155 -5.22 -10.49 -14.05
C TYR A 155 -3.75 -10.66 -14.36
N ARG A 156 -2.88 -10.72 -13.34
CA ARG A 156 -1.45 -10.97 -13.48
C ARG A 156 -1.19 -12.30 -14.19
N CYS A 157 -1.80 -13.39 -13.72
CA CYS A 157 -1.65 -14.72 -14.31
C CYS A 157 -2.16 -14.79 -15.76
N THR A 158 -3.32 -14.21 -16.03
CA THR A 158 -3.93 -14.16 -17.37
C THR A 158 -3.07 -13.35 -18.34
N PHE A 159 -2.55 -12.21 -17.87
CA PHE A 159 -1.67 -11.35 -18.64
C PHE A 159 -0.39 -12.09 -19.06
N LEU A 160 0.31 -12.73 -18.11
CA LEU A 160 1.52 -13.49 -18.39
C LEU A 160 1.27 -14.67 -19.35
N LYS A 161 0.17 -15.42 -19.18
CA LYS A 161 -0.20 -16.51 -20.09
C LYS A 161 -0.38 -16.04 -21.52
N ARG A 162 -0.97 -14.86 -21.75
CA ARG A 162 -1.12 -14.29 -23.09
C ARG A 162 0.22 -13.88 -23.70
N HIS A 163 1.16 -13.45 -22.87
CA HIS A 163 2.53 -13.08 -23.25
C HIS A 163 3.55 -14.23 -23.22
N ARG A 164 3.11 -15.49 -23.15
CA ARG A 164 4.03 -16.65 -23.18
C ARG A 164 4.94 -16.68 -24.42
N PRO A 165 6.14 -17.27 -24.34
CA PRO A 165 7.03 -17.43 -25.49
C PRO A 165 6.33 -18.09 -26.68
N GLY A 166 6.56 -17.56 -27.89
CA GLY A 166 5.92 -18.05 -29.11
C GLY A 166 4.43 -17.73 -29.26
N SER A 167 3.83 -16.99 -28.32
CA SER A 167 2.47 -16.48 -28.47
C SER A 167 2.36 -15.61 -29.72
N ARG A 168 1.45 -16.00 -30.62
CA ARG A 168 1.03 -15.19 -31.77
C ARG A 168 -0.10 -14.22 -31.41
N ALA A 169 -0.21 -13.82 -30.14
CA ALA A 169 -1.02 -12.68 -29.74
C ALA A 169 -0.44 -11.45 -30.49
N LYS A 170 -0.86 -11.29 -31.74
CA LYS A 170 -0.50 -10.16 -32.59
C LYS A 170 -0.92 -8.89 -31.85
N GLU A 171 -0.33 -7.77 -32.25
CA GLU A 171 -0.73 -6.37 -32.02
C GLU A 171 -2.26 -6.07 -32.20
N ARG A 172 -3.11 -7.07 -32.45
CA ARG A 172 -4.50 -6.98 -32.92
C ARG A 172 -5.57 -7.16 -31.85
N ASP A 173 -5.25 -6.95 -30.58
CA ASP A 173 -6.29 -6.68 -29.60
C ASP A 173 -5.87 -5.52 -28.71
N GLU A 174 -5.61 -4.38 -29.34
CA GLU A 174 -5.37 -3.09 -28.67
C GLU A 174 -6.44 -2.84 -27.61
N LYS A 175 -7.70 -3.24 -27.86
CA LYS A 175 -8.79 -3.11 -26.89
C LYS A 175 -8.57 -3.96 -25.64
N TRP A 176 -8.23 -5.24 -25.79
CA TRP A 176 -7.88 -6.08 -24.63
C TRP A 176 -6.67 -5.54 -23.89
N GLN A 177 -5.63 -5.09 -24.60
CA GLN A 177 -4.42 -4.58 -23.97
C GLN A 177 -4.68 -3.27 -23.22
N VAL A 178 -5.47 -2.35 -23.79
CA VAL A 178 -5.91 -1.12 -23.12
C VAL A 178 -6.76 -1.46 -21.89
N ALA A 179 -7.69 -2.41 -22.00
CA ALA A 179 -8.51 -2.84 -20.87
C ALA A 179 -7.66 -3.45 -19.75
N MET A 180 -6.70 -4.32 -20.09
CA MET A 180 -5.80 -4.93 -19.11
C MET A 180 -4.83 -3.94 -18.50
N PHE A 181 -4.33 -2.96 -19.27
CA PHE A 181 -3.52 -1.88 -18.70
C PHE A 181 -4.34 -0.95 -17.81
N GLY A 182 -5.63 -0.75 -18.11
CA GLY A 182 -6.56 -0.08 -17.20
C GLY A 182 -6.78 -0.86 -15.90
N ALA A 183 -6.95 -2.18 -15.99
CA ALA A 183 -7.21 -3.05 -14.84
C ALA A 183 -5.97 -3.29 -13.96
N LEU A 184 -4.82 -3.57 -14.56
CA LEU A 184 -3.56 -3.79 -13.86
C LEU A 184 -2.89 -2.47 -13.44
N GLY A 185 -2.94 -1.45 -14.29
CA GLY A 185 -2.11 -0.26 -14.17
C GLY A 185 -0.65 -0.50 -14.60
N MET A 186 -0.02 0.54 -15.15
CA MET A 186 1.34 0.44 -15.72
C MET A 186 2.42 0.10 -14.68
N LYS A 187 2.25 0.52 -13.42
CA LYS A 187 3.17 0.18 -12.32
C LYS A 187 3.23 -1.33 -12.05
N GLN A 188 2.11 -2.03 -12.17
CA GLN A 188 2.08 -3.49 -11.98
C GLN A 188 2.84 -4.20 -13.12
N VAL A 189 2.71 -3.70 -14.35
CA VAL A 189 3.46 -4.20 -15.50
C VAL A 189 4.96 -3.95 -15.35
N ALA A 190 5.34 -2.77 -14.87
CA ALA A 190 6.72 -2.44 -14.51
C ALA A 190 7.28 -3.35 -13.40
N LEU A 191 6.51 -3.58 -12.33
CA LEU A 191 6.90 -4.50 -11.26
C LEU A 191 7.09 -5.93 -11.80
N MET A 192 6.21 -6.41 -12.69
CA MET A 192 6.42 -7.70 -13.37
C MET A 192 7.77 -7.77 -14.09
N GLN A 193 8.25 -6.67 -14.69
CA GLN A 193 9.59 -6.62 -15.26
C GLN A 193 10.69 -6.64 -14.20
N LEU A 194 10.57 -5.80 -13.17
CA LEU A 194 11.58 -5.70 -12.11
C LEU A 194 11.76 -7.04 -11.38
N PHE A 195 10.67 -7.78 -11.11
CA PHE A 195 10.71 -9.11 -10.50
C PHE A 195 11.05 -10.24 -11.49
N GLY A 196 11.37 -9.92 -12.75
CA GLY A 196 11.74 -10.93 -13.75
C GLY A 196 10.60 -11.87 -14.13
N LEU A 197 9.34 -11.49 -13.91
CA LEU A 197 8.16 -12.22 -14.37
C LEU A 197 7.91 -11.98 -15.87
N LEU A 198 8.32 -10.81 -16.36
CA LEU A 198 8.04 -10.34 -17.71
C LEU A 198 9.25 -9.62 -18.32
N ASP A 199 9.71 -10.06 -19.48
CA ASP A 199 10.70 -9.30 -20.25
C ASP A 199 9.99 -8.24 -21.10
N ILE A 200 10.36 -6.97 -20.91
CA ILE A 200 9.82 -5.84 -21.68
C ILE A 200 10.93 -5.21 -22.52
N VAL A 201 10.67 -5.08 -23.82
CA VAL A 201 11.48 -4.30 -24.75
C VAL A 201 10.75 -2.99 -25.01
N SER A 202 11.40 -1.88 -24.70
CA SER A 202 10.86 -0.53 -24.93
C SER A 202 11.22 -0.02 -26.32
N ASP A 203 10.37 0.81 -26.89
CA ASP A 203 10.73 1.66 -28.03
C ASP A 203 11.49 2.92 -27.56
N GLN A 204 12.09 3.63 -28.52
CA GLN A 204 12.71 4.93 -28.27
C GLN A 204 11.70 5.95 -27.79
N ALA A 205 12.16 6.93 -27.00
CA ALA A 205 11.32 8.02 -26.53
C ALA A 205 10.75 8.82 -27.72
N VAL A 206 9.43 9.00 -27.73
CA VAL A 206 8.71 9.82 -28.73
C VAL A 206 8.26 11.11 -28.08
N SER A 207 8.57 12.24 -28.72
CA SER A 207 8.20 13.57 -28.21
C SER A 207 6.70 13.66 -27.87
N GLY A 208 6.39 14.12 -26.65
CA GLY A 208 5.03 14.23 -26.14
C GLY A 208 4.36 12.90 -25.76
N LYS A 209 5.07 11.77 -25.78
CA LYS A 209 4.53 10.45 -25.41
C LYS A 209 5.20 9.89 -24.15
N GLY A 210 4.38 9.16 -23.38
CA GLY A 210 4.82 8.33 -22.26
C GLY A 210 5.56 7.07 -22.73
N TRP A 211 5.81 6.14 -21.81
CA TRP A 211 6.47 4.87 -22.10
C TRP A 211 5.82 4.11 -23.27
N GLN A 212 6.61 3.80 -24.30
CA GLN A 212 6.18 2.99 -25.44
C GLN A 212 6.81 1.61 -25.36
N ILE A 213 5.96 0.58 -25.37
CA ILE A 213 6.40 -0.82 -25.24
C ILE A 213 6.35 -1.49 -26.61
N LYS A 214 7.51 -1.95 -27.07
CA LYS A 214 7.67 -2.67 -28.33
C LYS A 214 7.23 -4.12 -28.22
N ARG A 215 7.60 -4.78 -27.13
CA ARG A 215 7.36 -6.21 -26.94
C ARG A 215 7.34 -6.59 -25.46
N MET A 216 6.50 -7.54 -25.11
CA MET A 216 6.45 -8.17 -23.80
C MET A 216 6.43 -9.69 -23.93
N VAL A 217 7.28 -10.38 -23.18
CA VAL A 217 7.37 -11.85 -23.16
C VAL A 217 7.45 -12.34 -21.72
N ALA A 218 6.52 -13.17 -21.29
CA ALA A 218 6.54 -13.76 -19.96
C ALA A 218 7.71 -14.74 -19.82
N THR A 219 8.41 -14.67 -18.69
CA THR A 219 9.50 -15.59 -18.39
C THR A 219 8.92 -16.92 -17.87
N PRO A 220 9.66 -18.04 -17.94
CA PRO A 220 9.20 -19.28 -17.32
C PRO A 220 8.96 -19.12 -15.81
N TRP A 221 9.81 -18.33 -15.13
CA TRP A 221 9.62 -17.96 -13.73
C TRP A 221 8.30 -17.22 -13.52
N GLY A 222 8.01 -16.20 -14.34
CA GLY A 222 6.76 -15.44 -14.28
C GLY A 222 5.52 -16.31 -14.42
N LEU A 223 5.53 -17.22 -15.41
CA LEU A 223 4.43 -18.15 -15.65
C LEU A 223 4.22 -19.11 -14.48
N SER A 224 5.30 -19.76 -13.99
CA SER A 224 5.21 -20.73 -12.90
C SER A 224 4.86 -20.07 -11.57
N ALA A 225 5.55 -18.99 -11.19
CA ALA A 225 5.31 -18.29 -9.92
C ALA A 225 3.88 -17.71 -9.86
N SER A 226 3.40 -17.08 -10.93
CA SER A 226 2.04 -16.50 -10.93
C SER A 226 0.93 -17.55 -11.02
N ALA A 227 1.15 -18.67 -11.72
CA ALA A 227 0.16 -19.76 -11.81
C ALA A 227 0.06 -20.56 -10.51
N THR A 228 1.19 -20.79 -9.82
CA THR A 228 1.22 -21.45 -8.51
C THR A 228 0.63 -20.56 -7.42
N TYR A 229 0.99 -19.27 -7.41
CA TYR A 229 0.39 -18.31 -6.47
C TYR A 229 -1.12 -18.17 -6.67
N LEU A 230 -1.62 -18.08 -7.90
CA LEU A 230 -3.06 -18.03 -8.14
C LEU A 230 -3.78 -19.28 -7.62
N ARG A 231 -3.14 -20.45 -7.65
CA ARG A 231 -3.70 -21.67 -7.05
C ARG A 231 -3.75 -21.59 -5.53
N ALA A 232 -2.71 -21.03 -4.89
CA ALA A 232 -2.71 -20.76 -3.45
C ALA A 232 -3.78 -19.73 -3.06
N PHE A 233 -3.91 -18.64 -3.83
CA PHE A 233 -4.92 -17.59 -3.62
C PHE A 233 -6.35 -18.14 -3.69
N ARG A 234 -6.63 -19.00 -4.67
CA ARG A 234 -7.96 -19.61 -4.81
C ARG A 234 -8.27 -20.57 -3.67
N TYR A 235 -7.27 -21.33 -3.22
CA TYR A 235 -7.41 -22.26 -2.11
C TYR A 235 -7.89 -21.54 -0.84
N THR A 236 -7.16 -20.51 -0.41
CA THR A 236 -7.52 -19.70 0.76
C THR A 236 -8.85 -18.94 0.60
N SER A 237 -9.15 -18.44 -0.61
CA SER A 237 -10.41 -17.70 -0.84
C SER A 237 -11.65 -18.60 -0.84
N THR A 238 -11.51 -19.85 -1.29
CA THR A 238 -12.63 -20.81 -1.35
C THR A 238 -12.96 -21.34 0.05
N GLU A 239 -11.96 -21.66 0.86
CA GLU A 239 -12.16 -22.07 2.26
C GLU A 239 -12.83 -20.95 3.09
N LEU A 240 -12.41 -19.69 2.93
CA LEU A 240 -13.06 -18.54 3.56
C LEU A 240 -14.53 -18.40 3.14
N LEU A 241 -14.83 -18.58 1.86
CA LEU A 241 -16.20 -18.45 1.34
C LEU A 241 -17.10 -19.61 1.80
N GLU A 242 -16.59 -20.84 1.85
CA GLU A 242 -17.33 -22.00 2.34
C GLU A 242 -17.67 -21.87 3.84
N HIS A 243 -16.74 -21.32 4.64
CA HIS A 243 -16.97 -21.04 6.05
C HIS A 243 -18.02 -19.94 6.29
N LEU A 244 -17.96 -18.84 5.52
CA LEU A 244 -18.94 -17.75 5.61
C LEU A 244 -20.37 -18.18 5.20
N LEU A 245 -20.48 -19.14 4.27
CA LEU A 245 -21.77 -19.64 3.78
C LEU A 245 -22.39 -20.74 4.66
N ASN A 246 -21.58 -21.45 5.46
CA ASN A 246 -22.04 -22.50 6.39
C ASN A 246 -21.44 -22.30 7.80
N PRO A 247 -21.84 -21.25 8.55
CA PRO A 247 -21.32 -20.99 9.89
C PRO A 247 -21.77 -22.02 10.93
N SER A 248 -22.83 -22.79 10.64
CA SER A 248 -23.30 -23.92 11.43
C SER A 248 -22.96 -25.21 10.68
N GLY A 249 -21.99 -25.98 11.19
CA GLY A 249 -21.48 -27.22 10.60
C GLY A 249 -22.53 -28.34 10.42
N GLU A 250 -23.43 -28.16 9.46
CA GLU A 250 -24.37 -29.17 8.98
C GLU A 250 -23.94 -29.67 7.60
N ASN A 251 -22.72 -30.20 7.49
CA ASN A 251 -22.38 -31.13 6.42
C ASN A 251 -21.44 -32.19 6.97
N SER A 252 -21.99 -33.38 7.20
CA SER A 252 -21.30 -34.57 7.67
C SER A 252 -20.39 -35.15 6.59
N VAL A 253 -19.12 -34.78 6.59
CA VAL A 253 -18.00 -35.60 6.15
C VAL A 253 -16.85 -35.34 7.11
N GLU A 254 -16.18 -36.39 7.58
CA GLU A 254 -15.02 -36.32 8.50
C GLU A 254 -13.78 -35.69 7.80
N GLU A 255 -13.86 -34.42 7.45
CA GLU A 255 -12.68 -33.60 7.18
C GLU A 255 -12.43 -32.75 8.43
N GLU A 256 -11.20 -32.80 8.96
CA GLU A 256 -10.78 -32.01 10.11
C GLU A 256 -11.09 -30.53 9.83
N ASP A 257 -12.00 -29.92 10.60
CA ASP A 257 -12.29 -28.49 10.51
C ASP A 257 -10.96 -27.71 10.57
N PRO A 258 -10.61 -26.92 9.55
CA PRO A 258 -9.39 -26.15 9.57
C PRO A 258 -9.39 -25.20 10.78
N ILE A 259 -8.27 -25.12 11.48
CA ILE A 259 -8.09 -24.23 12.63
C ILE A 259 -8.27 -22.78 12.12
N GLN A 260 -8.91 -21.89 12.89
CA GLN A 260 -9.12 -20.47 12.53
C GLN A 260 -7.83 -19.78 12.00
N GLU A 261 -6.66 -20.10 12.59
CA GLU A 261 -5.34 -19.62 12.16
C GLU A 261 -4.94 -20.06 10.72
N GLU A 262 -5.49 -21.18 10.22
CA GLU A 262 -5.24 -21.71 8.87
C GLU A 262 -6.11 -21.00 7.81
N LEU A 263 -7.33 -20.57 8.18
CA LEU A 263 -8.26 -19.80 7.34
C LEU A 263 -7.81 -18.35 7.13
N ASP A 264 -7.19 -17.74 8.14
CA ASP A 264 -6.71 -16.34 8.09
C ASP A 264 -5.30 -16.20 7.49
N ARG A 265 -4.68 -17.32 7.06
CA ARG A 265 -3.30 -17.30 6.56
C ARG A 265 -3.21 -16.64 5.18
N PRO A 266 -2.38 -15.59 4.99
CA PRO A 266 -2.25 -14.95 3.68
C PRO A 266 -1.75 -15.92 2.59
N PRO A 267 -2.30 -15.87 1.36
CA PRO A 267 -1.96 -16.80 0.26
C PRO A 267 -0.49 -16.88 -0.08
N PHE A 268 0.23 -15.78 0.15
CA PHE A 268 1.68 -15.74 -0.06
C PHE A 268 2.38 -16.80 0.76
N PHE A 269 1.98 -17.03 2.01
CA PHE A 269 2.64 -18.01 2.88
C PHE A 269 2.30 -19.44 2.49
N THR A 270 1.05 -19.70 2.07
CA THR A 270 0.65 -20.99 1.48
C THR A 270 1.45 -21.30 0.21
N TRP A 271 1.69 -20.29 -0.63
CA TRP A 271 2.57 -20.41 -1.79
C TRP A 271 4.04 -20.61 -1.39
N ALA A 272 4.52 -19.85 -0.41
CA ALA A 272 5.89 -19.89 0.07
C ALA A 272 6.27 -21.27 0.59
N ASP A 273 5.41 -21.94 1.36
CA ASP A 273 5.69 -23.28 1.90
C ASP A 273 5.98 -24.32 0.80
N ALA A 274 5.31 -24.21 -0.35
CA ALA A 274 5.56 -25.09 -1.49
C ALA A 274 6.88 -24.77 -2.22
N VAL A 275 7.35 -23.53 -2.11
CA VAL A 275 8.49 -22.99 -2.86
C VAL A 275 9.79 -22.98 -2.04
N ILE A 276 9.72 -22.74 -0.72
CA ILE A 276 10.85 -22.72 0.22
C ILE A 276 11.80 -23.93 0.07
N PRO A 277 11.32 -25.18 -0.15
CA PRO A 277 12.22 -26.32 -0.33
C PRO A 277 13.21 -26.18 -1.50
N PHE A 278 12.92 -25.32 -2.48
CA PHE A 278 13.84 -25.02 -3.57
C PHE A 278 14.86 -23.94 -3.20
N PHE A 279 14.56 -23.06 -2.25
CA PHE A 279 15.35 -21.87 -1.89
C PHE A 279 15.92 -21.96 -0.46
N PRO A 280 16.93 -22.81 -0.18
CA PRO A 280 17.48 -22.99 1.17
C PRO A 280 18.18 -21.74 1.76
N ALA A 281 18.45 -20.74 0.91
CA ALA A 281 18.94 -19.43 1.32
C ALA A 281 17.84 -18.50 1.86
N TRP A 282 16.56 -18.77 1.56
CA TRP A 282 15.43 -18.04 2.10
C TRP A 282 15.09 -18.55 3.50
N ARG A 283 15.60 -17.88 4.54
CA ARG A 283 15.42 -18.29 5.94
C ARG A 283 14.69 -17.25 6.77
N SER A 284 14.80 -15.99 6.37
CA SER A 284 14.20 -14.85 7.03
C SER A 284 13.43 -13.98 6.04
N SER A 285 12.55 -13.14 6.57
CA SER A 285 11.87 -12.08 5.85
C SER A 285 12.16 -10.74 6.53
N LEU A 286 11.84 -9.64 5.85
CA LEU A 286 12.06 -8.29 6.36
C LEU A 286 11.33 -8.02 7.69
N GLY A 287 10.19 -8.69 7.94
CA GLY A 287 9.36 -8.49 9.13
C GLY A 287 8.69 -7.12 9.17
N GLU A 288 8.14 -6.78 10.34
CA GLU A 288 7.52 -5.48 10.64
C GLU A 288 8.47 -4.59 11.45
N PRO A 289 8.29 -3.25 11.44
CA PRO A 289 8.97 -2.35 12.37
C PRO A 289 8.59 -2.68 13.80
N GLU A 290 9.47 -2.35 14.73
CA GLU A 290 9.21 -2.45 16.17
C GLU A 290 8.05 -1.52 16.56
N THR A 291 7.27 -1.95 17.55
CA THR A 291 6.20 -1.12 18.12
C THR A 291 6.81 0.12 18.75
N VAL A 292 6.46 1.29 18.23
CA VAL A 292 6.90 2.58 18.76
C VAL A 292 5.97 2.97 19.91
N GLU A 293 6.54 3.52 20.99
CA GLU A 293 5.72 4.06 22.08
C GLU A 293 4.81 5.19 21.57
N PRO A 294 3.51 5.18 21.92
CA PRO A 294 2.60 6.26 21.58
C PRO A 294 3.11 7.62 22.03
N PHE A 295 2.89 8.65 21.20
CA PHE A 295 3.18 10.02 21.58
C PHE A 295 2.38 10.41 22.84
N ARG A 296 3.04 11.07 23.79
CA ARG A 296 2.42 11.61 25.01
C ARG A 296 2.57 13.12 25.04
N GLY A 297 1.54 13.81 25.50
CA GLY A 297 1.49 15.27 25.54
C GLY A 297 0.14 15.79 25.09
N SER A 298 0.13 16.92 24.40
CA SER A 298 -1.06 17.51 23.78
C SER A 298 -0.91 17.65 22.27
N VAL A 299 -2.04 17.63 21.57
CA VAL A 299 -2.13 17.89 20.13
C VAL A 299 -3.05 19.09 19.91
N THR A 300 -2.53 20.11 19.22
CA THR A 300 -3.31 21.28 18.82
C THR A 300 -3.75 21.14 17.37
N PHE A 301 -5.05 21.28 17.14
CA PHE A 301 -5.66 21.26 15.82
C PHE A 301 -6.28 22.60 15.46
N LYS A 302 -6.24 22.93 14.17
CA LYS A 302 -7.14 23.91 13.57
C LYS A 302 -8.19 23.18 12.74
N VAL A 303 -9.42 23.22 13.20
CA VAL A 303 -10.60 22.59 12.59
C VAL A 303 -11.35 23.64 11.80
N ALA A 304 -11.51 23.45 10.50
CA ALA A 304 -12.20 24.38 9.62
C ALA A 304 -13.39 23.73 8.90
N LEU A 305 -14.50 24.47 8.82
CA LEU A 305 -15.70 24.07 8.09
C LEU A 305 -16.01 25.14 7.02
N GLY A 306 -15.83 24.79 5.75
CA GLY A 306 -15.99 25.74 4.65
C GLY A 306 -15.02 26.94 4.70
N GLN A 307 -15.49 28.11 4.24
CA GLN A 307 -14.71 29.35 4.20
C GLN A 307 -15.02 30.23 5.41
N GLY A 308 -14.01 30.60 6.19
CA GLY A 308 -14.12 31.61 7.24
C GLY A 308 -14.71 31.14 8.58
N VAL A 309 -15.01 29.84 8.75
CA VAL A 309 -15.43 29.26 10.04
C VAL A 309 -14.38 28.26 10.51
N TRP A 310 -13.77 28.52 11.68
CA TRP A 310 -12.80 27.61 12.27
C TRP A 310 -12.76 27.64 13.80
N ARG A 311 -12.23 26.56 14.38
CA ARG A 311 -11.91 26.40 15.80
C ARG A 311 -10.47 25.94 15.92
N ARG A 312 -9.73 26.51 16.87
CA ARG A 312 -8.42 25.99 17.28
C ARG A 312 -8.65 25.28 18.60
N ILE A 313 -8.40 23.98 18.62
CA ILE A 313 -8.66 23.11 19.75
C ILE A 313 -7.37 22.44 20.20
N VAL A 314 -7.26 22.14 21.49
CA VAL A 314 -6.21 21.28 22.05
C VAL A 314 -6.86 20.04 22.62
N MET A 315 -6.23 18.88 22.39
CA MET A 315 -6.65 17.58 22.92
C MET A 315 -5.45 16.89 23.59
N PRO A 316 -5.65 16.16 24.70
CA PRO A 316 -4.63 15.25 25.21
C PRO A 316 -4.33 14.14 24.20
N ALA A 317 -3.07 13.73 24.08
CA ALA A 317 -2.66 12.68 23.14
C ALA A 317 -3.27 11.30 23.47
N GLN A 318 -3.75 11.09 24.69
CA GLN A 318 -4.40 9.86 25.14
C GLN A 318 -5.88 9.79 24.75
N SER A 319 -6.48 10.90 24.32
CA SER A 319 -7.82 10.87 23.73
C SER A 319 -7.81 10.09 22.43
N ASP A 320 -8.91 9.42 22.14
CA ASP A 320 -9.14 8.73 20.87
C ASP A 320 -9.78 9.65 19.82
N PHE A 321 -10.06 9.10 18.65
CA PHE A 321 -10.71 9.87 17.59
C PHE A 321 -12.21 10.05 17.82
N ALA A 322 -12.85 9.21 18.65
CA ALA A 322 -14.23 9.42 19.06
C ALA A 322 -14.35 10.65 19.99
N ASP A 323 -13.47 10.77 20.99
CA ASP A 323 -13.30 11.96 21.82
C ASP A 323 -13.09 13.22 20.95
N LEU A 324 -12.24 13.12 19.91
CA LEU A 324 -12.00 14.22 18.98
C LEU A 324 -13.27 14.58 18.19
N ALA A 325 -14.03 13.60 17.71
CA ALA A 325 -15.27 13.82 16.97
C ALA A 325 -16.29 14.56 17.83
N GLU A 326 -16.56 14.05 19.03
CA GLU A 326 -17.48 14.68 19.98
C GLU A 326 -17.07 16.14 20.26
N PHE A 327 -15.79 16.37 20.55
CA PHE A 327 -15.27 17.70 20.85
C PHE A 327 -15.38 18.66 19.66
N ILE A 328 -15.17 18.17 18.42
CA ILE A 328 -15.37 18.97 17.21
C ILE A 328 -16.84 19.35 17.05
N LEU A 329 -17.77 18.39 17.18
CA LEU A 329 -19.20 18.65 17.02
C LEU A 329 -19.70 19.67 18.03
N ASP A 330 -19.32 19.52 19.31
CA ASP A 330 -19.60 20.48 20.36
C ASP A 330 -19.06 21.89 20.03
N ALA A 331 -17.82 21.99 19.55
CA ALA A 331 -17.20 23.28 19.22
C ALA A 331 -17.91 24.02 18.07
N PHE A 332 -18.69 23.30 17.25
CA PHE A 332 -19.51 23.83 16.18
C PHE A 332 -21.02 23.83 16.49
N ASN A 333 -21.42 23.44 17.71
CA ASN A 333 -22.83 23.28 18.13
C ASN A 333 -23.63 22.33 17.24
N PHE A 334 -23.02 21.22 16.84
CA PHE A 334 -23.70 20.13 16.15
C PHE A 334 -24.18 19.10 17.19
N ASP A 335 -25.18 18.30 16.84
CA ASP A 335 -25.55 17.11 17.60
C ASP A 335 -24.62 15.92 17.29
N HIS A 336 -24.93 14.76 17.89
CA HIS A 336 -24.18 13.51 17.76
C HIS A 336 -25.07 12.37 17.20
N GLU A 337 -26.10 12.70 16.43
CA GLU A 337 -27.12 11.71 16.00
C GLU A 337 -26.69 10.89 14.78
N HIS A 338 -25.61 11.27 14.10
CA HIS A 338 -25.18 10.67 12.85
C HIS A 338 -23.78 10.08 12.90
N LEU A 339 -23.55 9.09 12.04
CA LEU A 339 -22.24 8.45 11.87
C LEU A 339 -21.21 9.42 11.30
N TYR A 340 -19.95 9.14 11.61
CA TYR A 340 -18.80 9.87 11.11
C TYR A 340 -17.65 8.98 10.68
N GLN A 341 -16.66 9.60 10.04
CA GLN A 341 -15.45 8.96 9.58
C GLN A 341 -14.28 9.95 9.57
N PHE A 342 -13.11 9.52 10.03
CA PHE A 342 -11.84 10.24 9.81
C PHE A 342 -11.03 9.59 8.70
N ARG A 343 -10.32 10.40 7.92
CA ARG A 343 -9.39 9.92 6.89
C ARG A 343 -8.09 10.71 6.89
N TYR A 344 -6.95 10.02 6.91
CA TYR A 344 -5.64 10.65 6.84
C TYR A 344 -4.58 9.73 6.24
N GLN A 345 -3.38 10.26 5.97
CA GLN A 345 -2.22 9.45 5.57
C GLN A 345 -1.28 9.22 6.75
N ASP A 346 -0.94 7.96 7.03
CA ASP A 346 0.09 7.62 8.00
C ASP A 346 1.51 8.00 7.54
N GLU A 347 2.53 7.68 8.34
CA GLU A 347 3.93 7.94 8.00
C GLU A 347 4.40 7.18 6.74
N TYR A 348 3.74 6.09 6.35
CA TYR A 348 4.02 5.34 5.12
C TYR A 348 3.17 5.82 3.93
N ALA A 349 2.49 6.97 4.11
CA ALA A 349 1.53 7.56 3.19
C ALA A 349 0.34 6.65 2.84
N THR A 350 0.09 5.62 3.64
CA THR A 350 -1.08 4.76 3.53
C THR A 350 -2.29 5.51 4.03
N GLN A 351 -3.37 5.48 3.24
CA GLN A 351 -4.64 6.06 3.68
C GLN A 351 -5.16 5.21 4.84
N ARG A 352 -5.46 5.87 5.96
CA ARG A 352 -6.15 5.32 7.12
C ARG A 352 -7.56 5.86 7.16
N THR A 353 -8.51 5.00 7.48
CA THR A 353 -9.90 5.33 7.74
C THR A 353 -10.24 4.93 9.17
N LEU A 354 -10.80 5.85 9.97
CA LEU A 354 -11.31 5.52 11.29
C LEU A 354 -12.82 5.80 11.31
N ASP A 355 -13.60 4.75 11.48
CA ASP A 355 -15.07 4.80 11.38
C ASP A 355 -15.73 4.94 12.76
N ASP A 356 -16.94 5.49 12.77
CA ASP A 356 -17.77 5.55 13.98
C ASP A 356 -17.94 4.14 14.62
N PRO A 357 -17.85 4.02 15.97
CA PRO A 357 -18.00 2.74 16.68
C PRO A 357 -19.32 2.00 16.41
N SER A 358 -20.34 2.71 15.93
CA SER A 358 -21.66 2.17 15.60
C SER A 358 -21.73 1.54 14.20
N CYS A 359 -20.66 1.62 13.40
CA CYS A 359 -20.58 0.97 12.09
C CYS A 359 -20.46 -0.56 12.22
N SER A 360 -21.24 -1.31 11.45
CA SER A 360 -21.20 -2.78 11.46
C SER A 360 -19.98 -3.36 10.74
N ASP A 361 -19.48 -2.64 9.74
CA ASP A 361 -18.32 -3.01 8.93
C ASP A 361 -17.44 -1.76 8.83
N VAL A 362 -16.15 -1.90 9.12
CA VAL A 362 -15.17 -0.81 9.07
C VAL A 362 -14.05 -1.11 8.10
N ASP A 363 -13.51 -0.07 7.47
CA ASP A 363 -12.48 -0.21 6.44
C ASP A 363 -11.11 -0.56 7.04
N ASP A 364 -10.73 0.11 8.14
CA ASP A 364 -9.49 -0.17 8.88
C ASP A 364 -9.75 -0.39 10.38
N ASP A 365 -10.02 0.67 11.15
CA ASP A 365 -10.20 0.59 12.61
C ASP A 365 -11.38 1.46 13.07
N TYR A 366 -11.88 1.22 14.28
CA TYR A 366 -12.87 2.11 14.89
C TYR A 366 -12.20 3.37 15.48
N ALA A 367 -12.94 4.48 15.54
CA ALA A 367 -12.45 5.74 16.05
C ALA A 367 -12.13 5.73 17.56
N ASP A 368 -12.73 4.84 18.33
CA ASP A 368 -12.48 4.64 19.78
C ASP A 368 -11.33 3.63 20.06
N GLU A 369 -10.75 3.03 19.03
CA GLU A 369 -9.65 2.06 19.17
C GLU A 369 -8.26 2.69 18.97
N VAL A 370 -8.19 3.90 18.41
CA VAL A 370 -6.93 4.55 18.06
C VAL A 370 -6.81 5.88 18.79
N THR A 371 -5.79 6.02 19.63
CA THR A 371 -5.50 7.32 20.27
C THR A 371 -4.81 8.30 19.33
N LEU A 372 -4.94 9.60 19.62
CA LEU A 372 -4.21 10.66 18.92
C LEU A 372 -2.68 10.47 18.99
N GLY A 373 -2.20 9.85 20.08
CA GLY A 373 -0.80 9.52 20.30
C GLY A 373 -0.31 8.31 19.49
N GLU A 374 -1.19 7.35 19.20
CA GLU A 374 -0.89 6.14 18.40
C GLU A 374 -0.97 6.40 16.90
N ALA A 375 -1.78 7.37 16.47
CA ALA A 375 -2.04 7.65 15.05
C ALA A 375 -0.82 8.16 14.24
N GLY A 376 0.33 8.40 14.89
CA GLY A 376 1.54 8.86 14.21
C GLY A 376 1.37 10.23 13.53
N LEU A 377 0.54 11.10 14.12
CA LEU A 377 0.25 12.42 13.58
C LEU A 377 1.51 13.29 13.53
N SER A 378 1.57 14.16 12.53
CA SER A 378 2.70 15.06 12.29
C SER A 378 2.24 16.51 12.07
N PRO A 379 3.06 17.52 12.41
CA PRO A 379 2.70 18.90 12.15
C PRO A 379 2.40 19.13 10.67
N ARG A 380 1.42 20.00 10.39
CA ARG A 380 0.92 20.34 9.04
C ARG A 380 0.19 19.21 8.31
N GLN A 381 -0.03 18.07 8.97
CA GLN A 381 -0.87 17.01 8.45
C GLN A 381 -2.33 17.43 8.48
N LEU A 382 -3.05 17.10 7.41
CA LEU A 382 -4.48 17.29 7.31
C LEU A 382 -5.18 15.95 7.54
N VAL A 383 -6.14 15.96 8.46
CA VAL A 383 -7.10 14.88 8.69
C VAL A 383 -8.46 15.38 8.16
N GLU A 384 -9.11 14.58 7.32
CA GLU A 384 -10.49 14.81 6.89
C GLU A 384 -11.42 14.21 7.95
N PHE A 385 -12.37 14.99 8.46
CA PHE A 385 -13.44 14.49 9.32
C PHE A 385 -14.77 14.70 8.62
N ARG A 386 -15.46 13.60 8.29
CA ARG A 386 -16.74 13.56 7.62
C ARG A 386 -17.81 13.18 8.63
N TYR A 387 -18.83 14.03 8.78
CA TYR A 387 -19.95 13.81 9.70
C TYR A 387 -21.27 13.85 8.92
N ASP A 388 -22.21 12.98 9.29
CA ASP A 388 -23.49 12.78 8.61
C ASP A 388 -23.32 12.46 7.12
N PHE A 389 -23.39 11.17 6.77
CA PHE A 389 -23.19 10.76 5.38
C PHE A 389 -24.31 11.18 4.43
N GLY A 390 -25.46 11.63 4.94
CA GLY A 390 -26.55 12.20 4.15
C GLY A 390 -26.23 13.63 3.70
N ASP A 391 -25.94 14.50 4.67
CA ASP A 391 -25.66 15.92 4.43
C ASP A 391 -24.19 16.20 4.05
N ASP A 392 -23.30 15.24 4.30
CA ASP A 392 -21.89 15.23 3.92
C ASP A 392 -21.09 16.42 4.48
N TRP A 393 -21.20 16.67 5.79
CA TRP A 393 -20.41 17.69 6.46
C TRP A 393 -18.94 17.30 6.47
N ARG A 394 -18.08 18.15 5.90
CA ARG A 394 -16.63 17.89 5.80
C ARG A 394 -15.81 18.95 6.52
N PHE A 395 -15.16 18.53 7.59
CA PHE A 395 -14.23 19.32 8.36
C PHE A 395 -12.79 19.03 7.94
N ASN A 396 -12.00 20.10 7.82
CA ASN A 396 -10.56 20.03 7.63
C ASN A 396 -9.87 20.18 8.99
N VAL A 397 -9.30 19.11 9.51
CA VAL A 397 -8.63 19.06 10.82
C VAL A 397 -7.12 19.11 10.60
N LEU A 398 -6.53 20.31 10.70
CA LEU A 398 -5.10 20.53 10.51
C LEU A 398 -4.35 20.36 11.84
N VAL A 399 -3.38 19.45 11.90
CA VAL A 399 -2.45 19.32 13.03
C VAL A 399 -1.50 20.51 13.01
N GLU A 400 -1.64 21.44 13.96
CA GLU A 400 -0.77 22.63 14.05
C GLU A 400 0.47 22.37 14.91
N LYS A 401 0.31 21.65 16.03
CA LYS A 401 1.38 21.44 17.01
C LYS A 401 1.18 20.12 17.77
N LEU A 402 2.28 19.42 18.04
CA LEU A 402 2.38 18.37 19.04
C LEU A 402 3.31 18.86 20.16
N ASP A 403 2.88 18.82 21.41
CA ASP A 403 3.67 19.28 22.56
C ASP A 403 3.84 18.19 23.62
N ALA A 404 5.05 17.62 23.69
CA ALA A 404 5.37 16.54 24.63
C ALA A 404 5.43 16.99 26.10
N SER A 405 5.49 18.31 26.37
CA SER A 405 5.60 18.84 27.74
C SER A 405 4.25 18.98 28.45
N GLU A 406 3.15 18.95 27.70
CA GLU A 406 1.78 19.14 28.22
C GLU A 406 1.06 17.79 28.44
N THR A 407 1.50 17.00 29.41
CA THR A 407 0.94 15.66 29.69
C THR A 407 -0.36 15.65 30.50
N GLY A 408 -1.06 16.78 30.59
CA GLY A 408 -2.30 16.94 31.37
C GLY A 408 -3.18 18.08 30.88
N ALA A 409 -3.10 18.40 29.58
CA ALA A 409 -4.01 19.36 28.97
C ALA A 409 -5.43 18.81 28.95
N GLU A 410 -6.41 19.60 29.38
CA GLU A 410 -7.83 19.28 29.17
C GLU A 410 -8.26 19.71 27.76
N PRO A 411 -9.21 18.99 27.13
CA PRO A 411 -9.82 19.41 25.87
C PRO A 411 -10.35 20.86 25.95
N ALA A 412 -9.88 21.74 25.06
CA ALA A 412 -10.27 23.15 25.11
C ALA A 412 -10.24 23.84 23.74
N VAL A 413 -11.19 24.77 23.52
CA VAL A 413 -11.17 25.70 22.38
C VAL A 413 -10.26 26.89 22.71
N LEU A 414 -9.08 26.93 22.12
CA LEU A 414 -8.08 27.99 22.31
C LEU A 414 -8.43 29.28 21.55
N ALA A 415 -9.05 29.16 20.38
CA ALA A 415 -9.49 30.29 19.57
C ALA A 415 -10.59 29.88 18.59
N LYS A 416 -11.38 30.86 18.11
CA LYS A 416 -12.43 30.61 17.12
C LYS A 416 -12.66 31.81 16.21
N GLU A 417 -13.14 31.54 15.00
CA GLU A 417 -13.59 32.53 14.03
C GLU A 417 -14.81 32.02 13.27
N GLY A 418 -15.69 32.94 12.87
CA GLY A 418 -16.92 32.62 12.15
C GLY A 418 -18.02 32.00 13.03
N LYS A 419 -19.27 32.32 12.71
CA LYS A 419 -20.44 31.66 13.31
C LYS A 419 -20.56 30.26 12.70
N ALA A 420 -20.78 29.25 13.55
CA ALA A 420 -21.08 27.91 13.04
C ALA A 420 -22.36 27.93 12.18
N PRO A 421 -22.41 27.19 11.06
CA PRO A 421 -23.64 27.04 10.30
C PRO A 421 -24.72 26.35 11.16
N GLN A 422 -25.97 26.56 10.82
CA GLN A 422 -27.05 25.73 11.36
C GLN A 422 -26.92 24.35 10.71
N GLN A 423 -26.93 23.30 11.54
CA GLN A 423 -26.73 21.92 11.09
C GLN A 423 -27.88 21.45 10.18
N TYR A 424 -29.13 21.55 10.63
CA TYR A 424 -30.30 21.19 9.82
C TYR A 424 -31.24 22.38 9.65
N GLN A 425 -31.85 22.51 8.46
CA GLN A 425 -32.80 23.59 8.15
C GLN A 425 -34.20 23.32 8.69
#